data_AF-A0A832AZH0-F1
#
_entry.id   AF-A0A832AZH0-F1
#
_cell.length_a   1.000
_cell.length_b   1.000
_cell.length_c   1.000
_cell.angle_alpha   90.00
_cell.angle_beta   90.00
_cell.angle_gamma   90.00
#
_symmetry.space_group_name_H-M   'P 1'
#
loop_
_entity.id
_entity.type
_entity.pdbx_description
1 polymer ?
#
loop_
_entity_poly.entity_id
_entity_poly.type
_entity_poly.pdbx_seq_one_letter_code
_entity_poly.pdbx_strand_id
1 'polypeptide(L)'
;ACKASQEVVKDANKIEVPFLLLQAGDDTIVNPEPQEAQCKAAGKFCSGYLVEGAYHELLVESDRYRVPALTAILNFFRANLKKED
;
A
#
# COMPACT_ATOMS: atom_id res chain seq x y z
N ALA A 1 11.18 14.45 -3.62
CA ALA A 1 9.98 13.80 -4.21
C ALA A 1 9.74 14.38 -5.61
N CYS A 2 9.33 13.57 -6.59
CA CYS A 2 8.98 14.08 -7.92
C CYS A 2 7.58 14.71 -7.91
N LYS A 3 7.24 15.48 -8.96
CA LYS A 3 5.94 16.15 -9.09
C LYS A 3 4.75 15.18 -8.94
N ALA A 4 4.84 13.99 -9.53
CA ALA A 4 3.81 12.97 -9.43
C ALA A 4 3.53 12.56 -7.97
N SER A 5 4.58 12.40 -7.14
CA SER A 5 4.42 12.09 -5.72
C SER A 5 3.69 13.17 -4.92
N GLN A 6 3.79 14.44 -5.34
CA GLN A 6 3.07 15.54 -4.69
C GLN A 6 1.61 15.59 -5.14
N GLU A 7 1.36 15.34 -6.42
CA GLU A 7 0.02 15.36 -7.01
C GLU A 7 -0.86 14.25 -6.44
N VAL A 8 -0.33 13.03 -6.27
CA VAL A 8 -1.10 11.93 -5.67
C VAL A 8 -1.62 12.30 -4.28
N VAL A 9 -0.77 12.90 -3.42
CA VAL A 9 -1.15 13.29 -2.04
C VAL A 9 -2.21 14.37 -2.05
N LYS A 10 -2.08 15.36 -2.95
CA LYS A 10 -3.06 16.45 -3.09
C LYS A 10 -4.43 15.93 -3.50
N ASP A 11 -4.46 14.92 -4.36
CA ASP A 11 -5.68 14.35 -4.93
C ASP A 11 -6.20 13.12 -4.16
N ALA A 12 -5.55 12.74 -3.05
CA ALA A 12 -5.92 11.58 -2.25
C ALA A 12 -7.37 11.63 -1.72
N ASN A 13 -7.90 12.84 -1.49
CA ASN A 13 -9.28 13.05 -1.07
C ASN A 13 -10.33 12.70 -2.14
N LYS A 14 -9.91 12.50 -3.40
CA LYS A 14 -10.77 12.05 -4.50
C LYS A 14 -10.90 10.52 -4.55
N ILE A 15 -10.18 9.78 -3.71
CA ILE A 15 -10.26 8.33 -3.66
C ILE A 15 -11.53 7.91 -2.91
N GLU A 16 -12.39 7.18 -3.59
CA GLU A 16 -13.64 6.63 -3.03
C GLU A 16 -13.66 5.09 -2.97
N VAL A 17 -12.63 4.45 -3.54
CA VAL A 17 -12.51 2.99 -3.59
C VAL A 17 -11.49 2.55 -2.51
N PRO A 18 -11.85 1.62 -1.61
CA PRO A 18 -10.90 1.07 -0.66
C PRO A 18 -9.70 0.44 -1.38
N PHE A 19 -8.49 0.71 -0.90
CA PHE A 19 -7.25 0.12 -1.41
C PHE A 19 -6.27 -0.25 -0.29
N LEU A 20 -5.42 -1.23 -0.59
CA LEU A 20 -4.28 -1.63 0.24
C LEU A 20 -3.03 -0.95 -0.31
N LEU A 21 -2.30 -0.25 0.55
CA LEU A 21 -0.97 0.28 0.27
C LEU A 21 0.08 -0.63 0.92
N LEU A 22 0.75 -1.43 0.10
CA LEU A 22 1.90 -2.22 0.52
C LEU A 22 3.17 -1.36 0.41
N GLN A 23 3.88 -1.18 1.51
CA GLN A 23 5.14 -0.43 1.57
C GLN A 23 6.29 -1.38 1.93
N ALA A 24 7.39 -1.32 1.19
CA ALA A 24 8.61 -2.05 1.52
C ALA A 24 9.50 -1.17 2.42
N GLY A 25 10.01 -1.73 3.52
CA GLY A 25 10.74 -0.97 4.55
C GLY A 25 12.10 -0.44 4.10
N ASP A 26 12.80 -1.19 3.26
CA ASP A 26 14.14 -0.85 2.74
C ASP A 26 14.09 -0.49 1.24
N ASP A 27 12.95 0.03 0.77
CA ASP A 27 12.80 0.47 -0.63
C ASP A 27 13.74 1.65 -0.94
N THR A 28 14.59 1.47 -1.95
CA THR A 28 15.51 2.50 -2.45
C THR A 28 15.02 3.18 -3.73
N ILE A 29 13.93 2.68 -4.32
CA ILE A 29 13.33 3.13 -5.57
C ILE A 29 12.14 4.05 -5.29
N VAL A 30 11.29 3.70 -4.33
CA VAL A 30 10.09 4.46 -3.98
C VAL A 30 10.19 5.02 -2.56
N ASN A 31 10.13 6.34 -2.43
CA ASN A 31 10.16 7.00 -1.13
C ASN A 31 8.96 6.60 -0.26
N PRO A 32 9.16 6.34 1.06
CA PRO A 32 8.07 6.00 1.98
C PRO A 32 7.21 7.22 2.36
N GLU A 33 7.80 8.41 2.51
CA GLU A 33 7.05 9.59 3.01
C GLU A 33 5.82 9.96 2.16
N PRO A 34 5.87 9.98 0.80
CA PRO A 34 4.68 10.27 0.00
C PRO A 34 3.62 9.16 0.07
N GLN A 35 4.03 7.91 0.26
CA GLN A 35 3.13 6.77 0.43
C GLN A 35 2.33 6.90 1.74
N GLU A 36 3.02 7.23 2.83
CA GLU A 36 2.40 7.48 4.13
C GLU A 36 1.44 8.69 4.09
N ALA A 37 1.87 9.78 3.44
CA ALA A 37 1.05 10.96 3.25
C ALA A 37 -0.21 10.67 2.41
N GLN A 38 -0.07 9.87 1.34
CA GLN A 38 -1.18 9.42 0.51
C GLN A 38 -2.21 8.65 1.34
N CYS A 39 -1.74 7.64 2.09
CA CYS A 39 -2.62 6.78 2.86
C CYS A 39 -3.35 7.57 3.95
N LYS A 40 -2.63 8.46 4.63
CA LYS A 40 -3.21 9.36 5.64
C LYS A 40 -4.28 10.28 5.04
N ALA A 41 -4.03 10.84 3.87
CA ALA A 41 -4.96 11.75 3.21
C ALA A 41 -6.20 11.03 2.63
N ALA A 42 -6.04 9.79 2.15
CA ALA A 42 -7.16 8.94 1.71
C ALA A 42 -8.04 8.44 2.89
N GLY A 43 -7.54 8.50 4.12
CA GLY A 43 -8.30 8.19 5.33
C GLY A 43 -8.86 6.77 5.32
N LYS A 44 -10.17 6.64 5.54
CA LYS A 44 -10.87 5.34 5.66
C LYS A 44 -10.75 4.44 4.42
N PHE A 45 -10.37 4.99 3.27
CA PHE A 45 -10.22 4.23 2.04
C PHE A 45 -8.85 3.56 1.92
N CYS A 46 -7.85 3.97 2.71
CA CYS A 46 -6.55 3.33 2.69
C CYS A 46 -6.37 2.35 3.86
N SER A 47 -5.90 1.15 3.55
CA SER A 47 -5.29 0.23 4.51
C SER A 47 -3.78 0.18 4.23
N GLY A 48 -2.95 0.70 5.12
CA GLY A 48 -1.49 0.64 4.97
C GLY A 48 -0.90 -0.64 5.58
N TYR A 49 0.09 -1.24 4.92
CA TYR A 49 0.83 -2.39 5.44
C TYR A 49 2.32 -2.31 5.07
N LEU A 50 3.16 -2.20 6.10
CA LEU A 50 4.61 -2.14 5.97
C LEU A 50 5.21 -3.55 6.06
N VAL A 51 6.03 -3.90 5.07
CA VAL A 51 6.88 -5.10 5.08
C VAL A 51 8.29 -4.67 5.44
N GLU A 52 8.60 -4.71 6.74
CA GLU A 52 9.88 -4.29 7.30
C GLU A 52 11.06 -5.04 6.65
N GLY A 53 12.12 -4.31 6.30
CA GLY A 53 13.35 -4.88 5.73
C GLY A 53 13.23 -5.41 4.30
N ALA A 54 12.10 -5.20 3.62
CA ALA A 54 11.90 -5.63 2.24
C ALA A 54 12.32 -4.54 1.25
N TYR A 55 12.86 -4.96 0.10
CA TYR A 55 13.13 -4.10 -1.04
C TYR A 55 11.89 -3.94 -1.94
N HIS A 56 12.04 -3.16 -3.01
CA HIS A 56 10.99 -2.69 -3.90
C HIS A 56 10.00 -3.77 -4.39
N GLU A 57 10.49 -4.92 -4.84
CA GLU A 57 9.67 -5.92 -5.54
C GLU A 57 9.03 -6.96 -4.61
N LEU A 58 8.16 -6.51 -3.68
CA LEU A 58 7.54 -7.34 -2.63
C LEU A 58 6.97 -8.70 -3.09
N LEU A 59 6.43 -8.78 -4.31
CA LEU A 59 5.82 -10.00 -4.86
C LEU A 59 6.81 -10.94 -5.57
N VAL A 60 8.01 -10.45 -5.90
CA VAL A 60 9.07 -11.19 -6.59
C VAL A 60 10.25 -11.50 -5.65
N GLU A 61 10.17 -11.00 -4.42
CA GLU A 61 11.21 -11.13 -3.41
C GLU A 61 11.13 -12.46 -2.63
N SER A 62 12.11 -12.72 -1.75
CA SER A 62 12.16 -13.90 -0.90
C SER A 62 10.89 -14.11 -0.06
N ASP A 63 10.60 -15.38 0.25
CA ASP A 63 9.34 -15.78 0.90
C ASP A 63 9.09 -15.09 2.23
N ARG A 64 10.15 -14.75 2.97
CA ARG A 64 10.05 -14.00 4.24
C ARG A 64 9.36 -12.64 4.08
N TYR A 65 9.39 -12.04 2.89
CA TYR A 65 8.74 -10.76 2.57
C TYR A 65 7.50 -10.94 1.69
N ARG A 66 7.57 -11.88 0.75
CA ARG A 66 6.47 -12.20 -0.17
C ARG A 66 5.25 -12.79 0.53
N VAL A 67 5.46 -13.69 1.50
CA VAL A 67 4.34 -14.32 2.22
C VAL A 67 3.55 -13.30 3.04
N PRO A 68 4.16 -12.39 3.83
CA PRO A 68 3.45 -11.28 4.47
C PRO A 68 2.66 -10.41 3.49
N ALA A 69 3.28 -10.02 2.36
CA ALA A 69 2.62 -9.18 1.35
C ALA A 69 1.39 -9.88 0.74
N LEU A 70 1.52 -11.13 0.30
CA LEU A 70 0.41 -11.93 -0.23
C LEU A 70 -0.69 -12.17 0.82
N THR A 71 -0.31 -12.40 2.07
CA THR A 71 -1.26 -12.57 3.17
C THR A 71 -2.06 -11.29 3.40
N ALA A 72 -1.41 -10.12 3.39
CA ALA A 72 -2.08 -8.83 3.49
C ALA A 72 -3.05 -8.60 2.33
N ILE A 73 -2.67 -8.93 1.09
CA ILE A 73 -3.54 -8.84 -0.09
C ILE A 73 -4.79 -9.71 0.08
N LEU A 74 -4.61 -10.99 0.43
CA LEU A 74 -5.73 -11.93 0.59
C LEU A 74 -6.67 -11.51 1.72
N ASN A 75 -6.12 -11.00 2.83
CA ASN A 75 -6.92 -10.50 3.95
C ASN A 75 -7.69 -9.23 3.57
N PHE A 76 -7.06 -8.32 2.83
CA PHE A 76 -7.72 -7.12 2.32
C PHE A 76 -8.90 -7.48 1.41
N PHE A 77 -8.71 -8.41 0.47
CA PHE A 77 -9.82 -8.86 -0.38
C PHE A 77 -10.92 -9.53 0.43
N ARG A 78 -10.60 -10.43 1.37
CA ARG A 78 -11.62 -11.05 2.24
C ARG A 78 -12.44 -10.05 3.03
N ALA A 79 -11.83 -8.94 3.46
CA ALA A 79 -12.51 -7.89 4.21
C ALA A 79 -13.41 -6.99 3.34
N ASN A 80 -13.14 -6.90 2.03
CA ASN A 80 -13.81 -5.95 1.12
C ASN A 80 -14.67 -6.62 0.05
N LEU A 81 -14.55 -7.94 -0.17
CA LEU A 81 -15.46 -8.70 -1.01
C LEU A 81 -16.81 -8.83 -0.30
N LYS A 82 -17.88 -8.43 -0.99
CA LYS A 82 -19.24 -8.75 -0.53
C LYS A 82 -19.37 -10.27 -0.54
N LYS A 83 -19.94 -10.86 0.51
CA LYS A 83 -20.52 -12.19 0.38
C LYS A 83 -21.65 -12.07 -0.64
N GLU A 84 -21.56 -12.81 -1.73
CA GLU A 84 -22.73 -13.09 -2.55
C GLU A 84 -23.61 -14.01 -1.70
N ASP A 85 -24.86 -13.59 -1.45
CA ASP A 85 -25.89 -14.38 -0.78
C ASP A 85 -26.40 -15.52 -1.67
#